data_AF-A0A316LM26-F1
#
_entry.id   AF-A0A316LM26-F1
#
_cell.length_a   1.000
_cell.length_b   1.000
_cell.length_c   1.000
_cell.angle_alpha   90.00
_cell.angle_beta   90.00
_cell.angle_gamma   90.00
#
_symmetry.space_group_name_H-M   'P 1'
#
loop_
_entity.id
_entity.type
_entity.pdbx_description
1 polymer ?
#
loop_
_entity_poly.entity_id
_entity_poly.type
_entity_poly.pdbx_seq_one_letter_code
_entity_poly.pdbx_strand_id
1 'polypeptide(L)'
;MYRNINLRFKGFFLLLLVLCSILLIPACVPQESAASSSSSNAFNVSTSVESSSLSSSLTEESFLEVCFFDVEQADSALFRSPDGKTMLIDAGDVATKYTLQEKLEALQIDRIDVLIATHPHSDHIGGMQQIVENFEIGCVYLPDAVHTSKVYLNLLDCIEEKEIPVYEAKAGVSFSLGETVQCEIVAPCQSYEDLNNASAVVHIVYQEISFLMTGDAEILSETDILANTDLANLRSTVLKVGHHGSSSSSGEAFLNAVSPQYAIISCGIENSYGHPHTETLERLAAHNIKTYRTDELGDIQAISDGKSISFSQEGVIPETEAEHMQYVYITDSGKTYHKEDCSSLAKSKHRITLQEAKEKGYTACKRCFAN
;
A
#
# COMPACT_ATOMS: atom_id res chain seq x y z
N MET A 1 -22.56 4.09 9.44
CA MET A 1 -23.14 5.45 9.49
C MET A 1 -22.59 6.19 8.28
N TYR A 2 -23.32 6.18 7.16
CA TYR A 2 -22.89 6.77 5.89
C TYR A 2 -22.70 8.27 6.07
N ARG A 3 -21.47 8.74 5.97
CA ARG A 3 -21.17 10.16 5.95
C ARG A 3 -20.92 10.51 4.49
N ASN A 4 -21.91 11.13 3.84
CA ASN A 4 -21.73 11.72 2.51
C ASN A 4 -20.55 12.69 2.59
N ILE A 5 -19.39 12.25 2.11
CA ILE A 5 -18.27 13.12 1.86
C ILE A 5 -18.76 14.02 0.73
N ASN A 6 -19.04 15.29 1.04
CA ASN A 6 -19.37 16.30 0.04
C ASN A 6 -18.12 16.58 -0.81
N LEU A 7 -17.82 15.67 -1.75
CA LEU A 7 -16.66 15.69 -2.64
C LEU A 7 -16.58 17.02 -3.43
N ARG A 8 -17.74 17.63 -3.73
CA ARG A 8 -17.83 18.91 -4.46
C ARG A 8 -17.64 20.17 -3.60
N PHE A 9 -17.87 20.13 -2.28
CA PHE A 9 -17.83 21.37 -1.47
C PHE A 9 -16.41 21.82 -1.10
N LYS A 10 -15.43 20.90 -1.04
CA LYS A 10 -14.05 21.27 -0.65
C LYS A 10 -13.25 21.87 -1.81
N GLY A 11 -13.42 21.39 -3.05
CA GLY A 11 -12.72 21.94 -4.21
C GLY A 11 -13.19 23.34 -4.63
N PHE A 12 -14.45 23.68 -4.38
CA PHE A 12 -15.04 24.96 -4.82
C PHE A 12 -14.77 26.12 -3.85
N PHE A 13 -14.47 25.84 -2.57
CA PHE A 13 -14.35 26.87 -1.53
C PHE A 13 -13.05 27.70 -1.60
N LEU A 14 -12.02 27.21 -2.30
CA LEU A 14 -10.78 27.96 -2.50
C LEU A 14 -10.95 29.15 -3.48
N LEU A 15 -12.07 29.21 -4.22
CA LEU A 15 -12.34 30.28 -5.19
C LEU A 15 -13.29 31.37 -4.67
N LEU A 16 -13.83 31.27 -3.44
CA LEU A 16 -14.93 32.14 -2.99
C LEU A 16 -14.78 32.64 -1.54
N LEU A 17 -13.62 33.17 -1.16
CA LEU A 17 -13.49 33.96 0.08
C LEU A 17 -13.67 35.46 -0.19
N VAL A 18 -14.90 35.87 -0.53
CA VAL A 18 -15.35 37.26 -0.40
C VAL A 18 -16.80 37.28 0.12
N LEU A 19 -16.95 37.77 1.35
CA LEU A 19 -18.15 38.35 1.96
C LEU A 19 -19.37 37.44 2.18
N CYS A 20 -19.60 37.01 3.43
CA CYS A 20 -20.80 37.45 4.16
C CYS A 20 -20.76 37.06 5.64
N SER A 21 -21.18 38.00 6.47
CA SER A 21 -21.20 37.92 7.92
C SER A 21 -22.61 38.25 8.44
N ILE A 22 -22.95 37.62 9.58
CA ILE A 22 -23.95 38.01 10.61
C ILE A 22 -25.42 37.60 10.35
N LEU A 23 -25.95 36.67 11.17
CA LEU A 23 -26.97 36.93 12.21
C LEU A 23 -27.31 35.68 13.06
N LEU A 24 -27.23 35.85 14.39
CA LEU A 24 -27.69 34.98 15.50
C LEU A 24 -29.21 35.16 15.71
N ILE A 25 -29.97 34.21 16.30
CA ILE A 25 -30.28 34.06 17.75
C ILE A 25 -31.26 32.85 17.94
N PRO A 26 -31.37 32.21 19.13
CA PRO A 26 -31.83 30.83 19.37
C PRO A 26 -33.19 30.71 20.11
N ALA A 27 -33.71 29.47 20.31
CA ALA A 27 -34.57 29.13 21.46
C ALA A 27 -34.83 27.60 21.67
N CYS A 28 -34.49 27.15 22.90
CA CYS A 28 -35.25 26.31 23.85
C CYS A 28 -35.61 24.81 23.65
N VAL A 29 -35.00 24.00 24.52
CA VAL A 29 -35.33 22.69 25.17
C VAL A 29 -36.55 22.85 26.13
N PRO A 30 -37.32 21.85 26.69
CA PRO A 30 -37.02 20.44 27.14
C PRO A 30 -38.03 19.34 26.68
N GLN A 31 -37.71 18.04 26.63
CA GLN A 31 -37.35 16.99 27.63
C GLN A 31 -38.55 16.36 28.37
N GLU A 32 -38.72 15.02 28.23
CA GLU A 32 -39.21 14.00 29.19
C GLU A 32 -39.83 12.81 28.41
N SER A 33 -39.94 11.58 28.89
CA SER A 33 -39.12 10.70 29.73
C SER A 33 -39.75 9.29 29.63
N ALA A 34 -38.94 8.27 29.92
CA ALA A 34 -39.20 6.83 29.92
C ALA A 34 -40.45 6.33 30.68
N ALA A 35 -40.96 5.15 30.25
CA ALA A 35 -41.38 4.00 31.09
C ALA A 35 -41.86 2.86 30.17
N SER A 36 -41.09 1.76 30.01
CA SER A 36 -41.23 0.47 30.72
C SER A 36 -42.59 -0.25 30.59
N SER A 37 -42.59 -1.45 30.00
CA SER A 37 -43.30 -2.58 30.60
C SER A 37 -42.73 -3.92 30.13
N SER A 38 -42.59 -4.79 31.11
CA SER A 38 -42.16 -6.18 31.10
C SER A 38 -43.30 -7.12 30.67
N SER A 39 -42.97 -8.24 30.01
CA SER A 39 -43.66 -9.49 30.31
C SER A 39 -42.82 -10.71 29.90
N SER A 40 -42.55 -11.52 30.92
CA SER A 40 -42.11 -12.90 30.90
C SER A 40 -42.96 -13.82 30.02
N ASN A 41 -42.34 -14.83 29.41
CA ASN A 41 -42.79 -16.21 29.53
C ASN A 41 -41.70 -17.21 29.10
N ALA A 42 -41.36 -18.09 30.03
CA ALA A 42 -40.61 -19.30 29.78
C ALA A 42 -41.57 -20.39 29.27
N PHE A 43 -41.15 -21.14 28.25
CA PHE A 43 -41.74 -22.44 27.97
C PHE A 43 -40.66 -23.38 27.42
N ASN A 44 -40.31 -24.39 28.23
CA ASN A 44 -39.51 -25.54 27.83
C ASN A 44 -40.39 -26.51 27.03
N VAL A 45 -39.89 -26.99 25.89
CA VAL A 45 -40.18 -28.36 25.41
C VAL A 45 -38.92 -28.92 24.75
N SER A 46 -38.41 -29.98 25.36
CA SER A 46 -37.43 -30.89 24.79
C SER A 46 -38.13 -31.82 23.80
N THR A 47 -37.53 -32.09 22.64
CA THR A 47 -37.52 -33.44 22.05
C THR A 47 -36.46 -33.59 20.98
N SER A 48 -35.66 -34.63 21.19
CA SER A 48 -34.76 -35.34 20.29
C SER A 48 -35.35 -35.71 18.93
N VAL A 49 -34.58 -35.50 17.86
CA VAL A 49 -34.07 -36.41 16.80
C VAL A 49 -33.56 -35.47 15.71
N GLU A 50 -32.37 -35.58 15.13
CA GLU A 50 -31.91 -36.69 14.31
C GLU A 50 -30.40 -36.49 14.05
N SER A 51 -29.66 -37.58 14.20
CA SER A 51 -28.32 -37.73 13.65
C SER A 51 -28.45 -37.76 12.12
N SER A 52 -28.10 -36.66 11.44
CA SER A 52 -27.75 -36.71 10.03
C SER A 52 -26.24 -36.55 9.89
N SER A 53 -25.63 -37.67 9.52
CA SER A 53 -24.28 -37.74 8.98
C SER A 53 -24.20 -36.89 7.72
N LEU A 54 -23.51 -35.75 7.80
CA LEU A 54 -22.96 -35.06 6.64
C LEU A 54 -21.43 -35.09 6.76
N SER A 55 -20.90 -36.27 6.46
CA SER A 55 -19.54 -36.41 5.96
C SER A 55 -19.56 -36.14 4.46
N SER A 56 -19.38 -34.87 4.07
CA SER A 56 -18.85 -34.42 2.78
C SER A 56 -18.71 -32.89 2.87
N SER A 57 -17.57 -32.24 2.78
CA SER A 57 -16.30 -32.57 2.14
C SER A 57 -15.14 -32.26 3.10
N LEU A 58 -14.05 -33.01 2.96
CA LEU A 58 -12.77 -32.55 3.45
C LEU A 58 -12.40 -31.29 2.65
N THR A 59 -12.43 -30.14 3.32
CA THR A 59 -11.63 -28.93 3.06
C THR A 59 -11.38 -28.60 1.59
N GLU A 60 -12.21 -27.76 0.97
CA GLU A 60 -11.60 -26.82 0.02
C GLU A 60 -10.56 -26.05 0.83
N GLU A 61 -9.29 -26.17 0.46
CA GLU A 61 -8.26 -25.38 1.12
C GLU A 61 -8.58 -23.91 0.86
N SER A 62 -8.95 -23.21 1.93
CA SER A 62 -9.40 -21.83 1.89
C SER A 62 -8.16 -20.94 1.81
N PHE A 63 -7.82 -20.46 0.62
CA PHE A 63 -6.63 -19.65 0.39
C PHE A 63 -6.95 -18.16 0.31
N LEU A 64 -6.07 -17.34 0.87
CA LEU A 64 -5.95 -15.94 0.48
C LEU A 64 -5.00 -15.86 -0.72
N GLU A 65 -5.49 -15.30 -1.83
CA GLU A 65 -4.69 -15.06 -3.02
C GLU A 65 -4.40 -13.57 -3.15
N VAL A 66 -3.16 -13.23 -3.47
CA VAL A 66 -2.70 -11.86 -3.65
C VAL A 66 -1.91 -11.77 -4.94
N CYS A 67 -2.21 -10.78 -5.78
CA CYS A 67 -1.43 -10.47 -6.97
C CYS A 67 -0.94 -9.03 -6.90
N PHE A 68 0.37 -8.83 -6.88
CA PHE A 68 1.00 -7.52 -7.06
C PHE A 68 1.31 -7.38 -8.55
N PHE A 69 0.63 -6.45 -9.22
CA PHE A 69 0.74 -6.32 -10.65
C PHE A 69 2.00 -5.54 -11.04
N ASP A 70 2.68 -6.02 -12.07
CA ASP A 70 3.60 -5.20 -12.85
C ASP A 70 2.77 -4.25 -13.71
N VAL A 71 2.68 -3.01 -13.24
CA VAL A 71 2.07 -1.87 -13.90
C VAL A 71 3.12 -0.77 -14.10
N GLU A 72 4.34 -1.17 -14.44
CA GLU A 72 5.49 -0.29 -14.60
C GLU A 72 5.84 0.47 -13.30
N GLN A 73 6.19 1.76 -13.39
CA GLN A 73 6.49 2.61 -12.23
C GLN A 73 5.19 3.10 -11.59
N ALA A 74 4.42 2.16 -11.06
CA ALA A 74 3.11 2.39 -10.47
C ALA A 74 2.74 1.26 -9.51
N ASP A 75 1.65 1.42 -8.78
CA ASP A 75 1.19 0.45 -7.77
C ASP A 75 -0.19 -0.10 -8.09
N SER A 76 -0.36 -1.41 -8.01
CA SER A 76 -1.67 -2.06 -7.93
C SER A 76 -1.54 -3.46 -7.33
N ALA A 77 -2.40 -3.79 -6.37
CA ALA A 77 -2.46 -5.12 -5.78
C ALA A 77 -3.91 -5.59 -5.61
N LEU A 78 -4.19 -6.82 -6.07
CA LEU A 78 -5.47 -7.49 -5.89
C LEU A 78 -5.36 -8.53 -4.77
N PHE A 79 -6.30 -8.50 -3.83
CA PHE A 79 -6.53 -9.54 -2.83
C PHE A 79 -7.84 -10.25 -3.15
N ARG A 80 -7.85 -11.59 -3.10
CA ARG A 80 -9.05 -12.42 -3.15
C ARG A 80 -9.12 -13.27 -1.89
N SER A 81 -10.10 -13.00 -1.03
CA SER A 81 -10.33 -13.76 0.18
C SER A 81 -10.79 -15.19 -0.13
N PRO A 82 -10.72 -16.11 0.85
CA PRO A 82 -11.12 -17.49 0.60
C PRO A 82 -12.59 -17.69 0.20
N ASP A 83 -13.48 -16.78 0.61
CA ASP A 83 -14.89 -16.74 0.22
C ASP A 83 -15.14 -15.96 -1.08
N GLY A 84 -14.07 -15.62 -1.82
CA GLY A 84 -14.14 -15.02 -3.15
C GLY A 84 -14.36 -13.52 -3.17
N LYS A 85 -14.29 -12.83 -2.03
CA LYS A 85 -14.39 -11.37 -1.95
C LYS A 85 -13.10 -10.72 -2.41
N THR A 86 -13.22 -9.62 -3.14
CA THR A 86 -12.09 -8.99 -3.82
C THR A 86 -11.82 -7.59 -3.29
N MET A 87 -10.54 -7.29 -3.10
CA MET A 87 -10.08 -5.95 -2.77
C MET A 87 -8.97 -5.54 -3.72
N LEU A 88 -9.12 -4.39 -4.36
CA LEU A 88 -8.07 -3.78 -5.18
C LEU A 88 -7.52 -2.56 -4.45
N ILE A 89 -6.20 -2.55 -4.22
CA ILE A 89 -5.47 -1.42 -3.64
C ILE A 89 -4.64 -0.81 -4.75
N ASP A 90 -4.96 0.44 -5.09
CA ASP A 90 -4.43 1.19 -6.23
C ASP A 90 -4.65 0.51 -7.59
N ALA A 91 -4.52 1.29 -8.66
CA ALA A 91 -4.90 0.92 -10.01
C ALA A 91 -3.86 1.34 -11.06
N GLY A 92 -2.61 1.52 -10.64
CA GLY A 92 -1.49 1.92 -11.49
C GLY A 92 -1.68 3.28 -12.17
N ASP A 93 -0.87 3.55 -13.19
CA ASP A 93 -0.91 4.80 -13.94
C ASP A 93 -1.98 4.81 -15.05
N VAL A 94 -2.28 6.01 -15.57
CA VAL A 94 -3.11 6.21 -16.76
C VAL A 94 -2.58 5.42 -17.95
N ALA A 95 -1.25 5.31 -18.09
CA ALA A 95 -0.59 4.55 -19.15
C ALA A 95 -0.93 3.04 -19.10
N THR A 96 -1.08 2.48 -17.90
CA THR A 96 -1.25 1.04 -17.68
C THR A 96 -2.71 0.62 -17.42
N LYS A 97 -3.66 1.56 -17.46
CA LYS A 97 -5.07 1.30 -17.11
C LYS A 97 -5.74 0.16 -17.88
N TYR A 98 -5.44 0.03 -19.18
CA TYR A 98 -6.00 -1.04 -20.01
C TYR A 98 -5.31 -2.38 -19.72
N THR A 99 -4.00 -2.37 -19.52
CA THR A 99 -3.23 -3.55 -19.13
C THR A 99 -3.73 -4.10 -17.79
N LEU A 100 -3.98 -3.24 -16.80
CA LEU A 100 -4.55 -3.68 -15.53
C LEU A 100 -5.96 -4.25 -15.69
N GLN A 101 -6.84 -3.59 -16.46
CA GLN A 101 -8.17 -4.12 -16.76
C GLN A 101 -8.10 -5.51 -17.41
N GLU A 102 -7.27 -5.69 -18.44
CA GLU A 102 -7.10 -6.99 -19.13
C GLU A 102 -6.60 -8.08 -18.16
N LYS A 103 -5.68 -7.73 -17.24
CA LYS A 103 -5.19 -8.64 -16.19
C LYS A 103 -6.32 -9.05 -15.23
N LEU A 104 -7.14 -8.10 -14.77
CA LEU A 104 -8.28 -8.40 -13.89
C LEU A 104 -9.34 -9.26 -14.59
N GLU A 105 -9.64 -8.99 -15.87
CA GLU A 105 -10.54 -9.80 -16.69
C GLU A 105 -10.00 -11.22 -16.89
N ALA A 106 -8.68 -11.37 -17.12
CA ALA A 106 -8.03 -12.68 -17.24
C ALA A 106 -8.09 -13.49 -15.94
N LEU A 107 -8.10 -12.81 -14.78
CA LEU A 107 -8.34 -13.39 -13.46
C LEU A 107 -9.83 -13.64 -13.16
N GLN A 108 -10.72 -13.40 -14.13
CA GLN A 108 -12.16 -13.56 -14.02
C GLN A 108 -12.78 -12.70 -12.91
N ILE A 109 -12.21 -11.52 -12.66
CA ILE A 109 -12.78 -10.53 -11.75
C ILE A 109 -13.88 -9.77 -12.49
N ASP A 110 -15.09 -9.79 -11.97
CA ASP A 110 -16.24 -9.02 -12.45
C ASP A 110 -16.68 -7.95 -11.43
N ARG A 111 -16.42 -8.22 -10.14
CA ARG A 111 -16.71 -7.36 -9.01
C ARG A 111 -15.45 -7.10 -8.18
N ILE A 112 -15.32 -5.86 -7.70
CA ILE A 112 -14.36 -5.43 -6.67
C ILE A 112 -15.17 -5.00 -5.45
N ASP A 113 -15.20 -5.83 -4.40
CA ASP A 113 -15.99 -5.52 -3.19
C ASP A 113 -15.45 -4.30 -2.45
N VAL A 114 -14.12 -4.15 -2.41
CA VAL A 114 -13.44 -3.01 -1.78
C VAL A 114 -12.38 -2.43 -2.72
N LEU A 115 -12.52 -1.16 -3.08
CA LEU A 115 -11.52 -0.42 -3.84
C LEU A 115 -10.83 0.59 -2.91
N ILE A 116 -9.50 0.59 -2.84
CA ILE A 116 -8.75 1.52 -1.99
C ILE A 116 -7.83 2.34 -2.89
N ALA A 117 -7.98 3.66 -2.85
CA ALA A 117 -7.00 4.60 -3.36
C ALA A 117 -6.12 5.03 -2.20
N THR A 118 -4.83 4.70 -2.24
CA THR A 118 -3.92 5.06 -1.16
C THR A 118 -3.76 6.57 -1.08
N HIS A 119 -3.48 7.24 -2.20
CA HIS A 119 -3.35 8.68 -2.30
C HIS A 119 -3.59 9.14 -3.76
N PRO A 120 -3.73 10.45 -4.05
CA PRO A 120 -4.29 10.92 -5.31
C PRO A 120 -3.29 11.06 -6.48
N HIS A 121 -2.08 10.49 -6.38
CA HIS A 121 -1.11 10.54 -7.47
C HIS A 121 -1.46 9.59 -8.62
N SER A 122 -0.98 9.93 -9.82
CA SER A 122 -1.38 9.27 -11.07
C SER A 122 -0.97 7.80 -11.12
N ASP A 123 0.21 7.48 -10.63
CA ASP A 123 0.80 6.15 -10.50
C ASP A 123 0.07 5.25 -9.47
N HIS A 124 -0.97 5.77 -8.81
CA HIS A 124 -1.83 5.02 -7.89
C HIS A 124 -3.28 5.00 -8.36
N ILE A 125 -3.84 6.15 -8.76
CA ILE A 125 -5.26 6.26 -9.14
C ILE A 125 -5.49 6.40 -10.65
N GLY A 126 -4.44 6.35 -11.46
CA GLY A 126 -4.48 6.62 -12.90
C GLY A 126 -5.38 5.67 -13.68
N GLY A 127 -5.38 4.39 -13.31
CA GLY A 127 -6.32 3.41 -13.86
C GLY A 127 -7.67 3.36 -13.16
N MET A 128 -7.86 4.05 -12.03
CA MET A 128 -9.00 3.79 -11.15
C MET A 128 -10.34 4.21 -11.77
N GLN A 129 -10.38 5.29 -12.57
CA GLN A 129 -11.58 5.64 -13.33
C GLN A 129 -11.99 4.50 -14.28
N GLN A 130 -11.04 3.91 -15.01
CA GLN A 130 -11.29 2.79 -15.91
C GLN A 130 -11.85 1.58 -15.13
N ILE A 131 -11.31 1.31 -13.96
CA ILE A 131 -11.81 0.23 -13.08
C ILE A 131 -13.25 0.51 -12.63
N VAL A 132 -13.53 1.72 -12.13
CA VAL A 132 -14.88 2.09 -11.68
C VAL A 132 -15.90 2.03 -12.83
N GLU A 133 -15.51 2.37 -14.05
CA GLU A 133 -16.38 2.31 -15.23
C GLU A 133 -16.76 0.89 -15.64
N ASN A 134 -15.84 -0.08 -15.51
CA ASN A 134 -15.96 -1.40 -16.15
C ASN A 134 -16.21 -2.57 -15.19
N PHE A 135 -15.99 -2.39 -13.89
CA PHE A 135 -16.24 -3.42 -12.87
C PHE A 135 -17.36 -3.00 -11.92
N GLU A 136 -18.03 -3.97 -11.29
CA GLU A 136 -18.95 -3.67 -10.20
C GLU A 136 -18.16 -3.32 -8.93
N ILE A 137 -18.34 -2.11 -8.39
CA ILE A 137 -17.61 -1.65 -7.20
C ILE A 137 -18.55 -1.66 -5.98
N GLY A 138 -18.17 -2.38 -4.92
CA GLY A 138 -18.93 -2.43 -3.67
C GLY A 138 -18.81 -1.14 -2.85
N CYS A 139 -17.59 -0.71 -2.58
CA CYS A 139 -17.29 0.56 -1.91
C CYS A 139 -15.87 1.05 -2.23
N VAL A 140 -15.63 2.34 -1.99
CA VAL A 140 -14.31 2.96 -2.14
C VAL A 140 -13.82 3.53 -0.81
N TYR A 141 -12.56 3.27 -0.48
CA TYR A 141 -11.82 3.99 0.57
C TYR A 141 -10.85 4.98 -0.07
N LEU A 142 -10.95 6.25 0.35
CA LEU A 142 -10.12 7.37 -0.12
C LEU A 142 -9.72 8.24 1.08
N PRO A 143 -8.45 8.66 1.22
CA PRO A 143 -8.09 9.62 2.27
C PRO A 143 -8.71 10.99 2.00
N ASP A 144 -8.82 11.83 3.03
CA ASP A 144 -9.17 13.25 2.88
C ASP A 144 -7.97 14.06 2.37
N ALA A 145 -7.47 13.68 1.19
CA ALA A 145 -6.30 14.27 0.52
C ALA A 145 -6.72 14.81 -0.85
N VAL A 146 -6.95 16.11 -0.94
CA VAL A 146 -7.49 16.74 -2.15
C VAL A 146 -6.37 17.02 -3.14
N HIS A 147 -6.59 16.64 -4.39
CA HIS A 147 -5.74 17.00 -5.51
C HIS A 147 -6.54 17.67 -6.63
N THR A 148 -5.88 18.46 -7.48
CA THR A 148 -6.56 19.19 -8.57
C THR A 148 -6.28 18.59 -9.95
N SER A 149 -5.61 17.43 -10.03
CA SER A 149 -5.38 16.75 -11.31
C SER A 149 -6.69 16.32 -11.96
N LYS A 150 -6.67 16.25 -13.29
CA LYS A 150 -7.81 15.74 -14.05
C LYS A 150 -8.11 14.27 -13.72
N VAL A 151 -7.07 13.48 -13.42
CA VAL A 151 -7.18 12.08 -12.98
C VAL A 151 -8.03 11.99 -11.71
N TYR A 152 -7.66 12.74 -10.67
CA TYR A 152 -8.39 12.75 -9.40
C TYR A 152 -9.84 13.24 -9.56
N LEU A 153 -10.04 14.36 -10.26
CA LEU A 153 -11.37 14.92 -10.45
C LEU A 153 -12.29 13.98 -11.25
N ASN A 154 -11.78 13.33 -12.30
CA ASN A 154 -12.56 12.38 -13.08
C ASN A 154 -12.94 11.13 -12.26
N LEU A 155 -12.03 10.64 -11.41
CA LEU A 155 -12.32 9.54 -10.51
C LEU A 155 -13.48 9.91 -9.58
N LEU A 156 -13.44 11.10 -8.97
CA LEU A 156 -14.50 11.56 -8.08
C LEU A 156 -15.85 11.72 -8.80
N ASP A 157 -15.84 12.31 -9.99
CA ASP A 157 -17.07 12.45 -10.80
C ASP A 157 -17.65 11.06 -11.15
N CYS A 158 -16.79 10.08 -11.49
CA CYS A 158 -17.21 8.73 -11.84
C CYS A 158 -17.80 7.97 -10.63
N ILE A 159 -17.17 8.09 -9.46
CA ILE A 159 -17.68 7.53 -8.20
C ILE A 159 -19.04 8.14 -7.83
N GLU A 160 -19.19 9.47 -7.98
CA GLU A 160 -20.43 10.19 -7.72
C GLU A 160 -21.54 9.77 -8.70
N GLU A 161 -21.24 9.70 -10.00
CA GLU A 161 -22.19 9.30 -11.04
C GLU A 161 -22.74 7.88 -10.83
N LYS A 162 -21.89 6.96 -10.35
CA LYS A 162 -22.28 5.58 -10.05
C LYS A 162 -22.87 5.38 -8.66
N GLU A 163 -22.98 6.44 -7.86
CA GLU A 163 -23.49 6.40 -6.49
C GLU A 163 -22.76 5.38 -5.59
N ILE A 164 -21.45 5.19 -5.82
CA ILE A 164 -20.67 4.19 -5.08
C ILE A 164 -20.43 4.67 -3.64
N PRO A 165 -20.67 3.84 -2.62
CA PRO A 165 -20.36 4.18 -1.23
C PRO A 165 -18.89 4.55 -1.04
N VAL A 166 -18.63 5.74 -0.50
CA VAL A 166 -17.27 6.19 -0.17
C VAL A 166 -17.08 6.28 1.34
N TYR A 167 -15.96 5.74 1.82
CA TYR A 167 -15.50 5.84 3.18
C TYR A 167 -14.15 6.57 3.24
N GLU A 168 -13.96 7.35 4.28
CA GLU A 168 -12.70 8.04 4.51
C GLU A 168 -11.64 7.01 4.95
N ALA A 169 -10.53 6.93 4.21
CA ALA A 169 -9.37 6.15 4.58
C ALA A 169 -8.52 6.94 5.59
N LYS A 170 -8.49 6.48 6.84
CA LYS A 170 -7.67 7.07 7.91
C LYS A 170 -7.41 6.08 9.03
N ALA A 171 -6.43 6.39 9.86
CA ALA A 171 -6.07 5.62 11.05
C ALA A 171 -7.30 5.23 11.90
N GLY A 172 -7.37 3.96 12.29
CA GLY A 172 -8.41 3.38 13.14
C GLY A 172 -9.70 2.97 12.42
N VAL A 173 -9.74 3.04 11.09
CA VAL A 173 -10.87 2.50 10.31
C VAL A 173 -10.63 1.00 10.06
N SER A 174 -11.52 0.17 10.59
CA SER A 174 -11.48 -1.29 10.38
C SER A 174 -12.65 -1.78 9.53
N PHE A 175 -12.38 -2.78 8.71
CA PHE A 175 -13.38 -3.49 7.90
C PHE A 175 -12.92 -4.93 7.64
N SER A 176 -13.79 -5.76 7.10
CA SER A 176 -13.45 -7.15 6.73
C SER A 176 -13.55 -7.32 5.22
N LEU A 177 -12.61 -8.08 4.65
CA LEU A 177 -12.72 -8.60 3.28
C LEU A 177 -13.23 -10.03 3.36
N GLY A 178 -14.53 -10.20 3.11
CA GLY A 178 -15.20 -11.47 3.36
C GLY A 178 -15.27 -11.82 4.84
N GLU A 179 -15.39 -13.11 5.15
CA GLU A 179 -15.60 -13.57 6.53
C GLU A 179 -14.32 -13.65 7.37
N THR A 180 -13.16 -13.87 6.73
CA THR A 180 -11.94 -14.32 7.44
C THR A 180 -10.77 -13.35 7.36
N VAL A 181 -10.79 -12.37 6.46
CA VAL A 181 -9.70 -11.41 6.29
C VAL A 181 -10.08 -10.10 6.96
N GLN A 182 -9.29 -9.67 7.95
CA GLN A 182 -9.50 -8.44 8.69
C GLN A 182 -8.56 -7.36 8.18
N CYS A 183 -9.09 -6.15 7.99
CA CYS A 183 -8.34 -5.01 7.50
C CYS A 183 -8.46 -3.84 8.47
N GLU A 184 -7.36 -3.15 8.73
CA GLU A 184 -7.31 -1.90 9.47
C GLU A 184 -6.49 -0.88 8.70
N ILE A 185 -7.05 0.30 8.48
CA ILE A 185 -6.32 1.44 7.96
C ILE A 185 -5.59 2.10 9.15
N VAL A 186 -4.27 2.09 9.14
CA VAL A 186 -3.40 2.61 10.22
C VAL A 186 -2.86 4.01 9.93
N ALA A 187 -2.93 4.45 8.67
CA ALA A 187 -2.63 5.83 8.26
C ALA A 187 -3.56 6.24 7.09
N PRO A 188 -3.75 7.53 6.81
CA PRO A 188 -3.11 8.67 7.46
C PRO A 188 -3.60 8.91 8.90
N CYS A 189 -2.69 9.29 9.80
CA CYS A 189 -3.01 9.62 11.21
C CYS A 189 -3.47 11.09 11.38
N GLN A 190 -3.10 11.95 10.42
CA GLN A 190 -3.44 13.37 10.37
C GLN A 190 -3.50 13.85 8.91
N SER A 191 -3.80 15.12 8.68
CA SER A 191 -3.66 15.72 7.35
C SER A 191 -2.21 16.06 7.06
N TYR A 192 -1.77 15.85 5.82
CA TYR A 192 -0.40 16.13 5.37
C TYR A 192 -0.41 17.11 4.20
N GLU A 193 0.63 17.93 4.09
CA GLU A 193 0.87 18.77 2.91
C GLU A 193 1.36 17.94 1.73
N ASP A 194 2.24 16.98 1.99
CA ASP A 194 2.69 16.00 1.01
C ASP A 194 1.66 14.87 0.90
N LEU A 195 1.16 14.67 -0.30
CA LEU A 195 0.12 13.70 -0.61
C LEU A 195 0.61 12.25 -0.46
N ASN A 196 1.91 12.01 -0.60
CA ASN A 196 2.51 10.69 -0.32
C ASN A 196 2.29 10.28 1.13
N ASN A 197 2.50 11.21 2.07
CA ASN A 197 2.28 10.96 3.49
C ASN A 197 0.79 10.79 3.85
N ALA A 198 -0.13 11.24 2.98
CA ALA A 198 -1.55 11.00 3.12
C ALA A 198 -2.00 9.60 2.65
N SER A 199 -1.05 8.74 2.25
CA SER A 199 -1.32 7.35 1.86
C SER A 199 -2.14 6.59 2.89
N ALA A 200 -3.22 5.96 2.43
CA ALA A 200 -3.96 4.97 3.19
C ALA A 200 -3.08 3.73 3.40
N VAL A 201 -2.49 3.61 4.59
CA VAL A 201 -1.69 2.44 4.96
C VAL A 201 -2.62 1.38 5.53
N VAL A 202 -2.68 0.20 4.91
CA VAL A 202 -3.63 -0.86 5.27
C VAL A 202 -2.89 -2.06 5.84
N HIS A 203 -3.20 -2.41 7.09
CA HIS A 203 -2.82 -3.68 7.71
C HIS A 203 -3.90 -4.71 7.40
N ILE A 204 -3.50 -5.86 6.87
CA ILE A 204 -4.41 -6.93 6.42
C ILE A 204 -3.97 -8.21 7.10
N VAL A 205 -4.91 -8.89 7.77
CA VAL A 205 -4.63 -10.10 8.54
C VAL A 205 -5.52 -11.24 8.07
N TYR A 206 -4.89 -12.35 7.70
CA TYR A 206 -5.53 -13.63 7.44
C TYR A 206 -4.88 -14.70 8.31
N GLN A 207 -5.55 -15.05 9.41
CA GLN A 207 -5.04 -15.96 10.43
C GLN A 207 -3.64 -15.52 10.95
N GLU A 208 -2.59 -16.32 10.74
CA GLU A 208 -1.22 -16.02 11.18
C GLU A 208 -0.41 -15.21 10.15
N ILE A 209 -0.97 -14.97 8.96
CA ILE A 209 -0.32 -14.22 7.88
C ILE A 209 -0.88 -12.80 7.82
N SER A 210 0.02 -11.83 7.66
CA SER A 210 -0.34 -10.42 7.63
C SER A 210 0.44 -9.64 6.57
N PHE A 211 -0.17 -8.58 6.06
CA PHE A 211 0.38 -7.67 5.07
C PHE A 211 0.30 -6.24 5.59
N LEU A 212 1.30 -5.43 5.29
CA LEU A 212 1.22 -3.98 5.43
C LEU A 212 1.39 -3.34 4.05
N MET A 213 0.33 -2.68 3.59
CA MET A 213 0.25 -2.01 2.29
C MET A 213 0.44 -0.52 2.51
N THR A 214 1.60 0.03 2.16
CA THR A 214 1.97 1.40 2.59
C THR A 214 1.65 2.50 1.59
N GLY A 215 1.31 2.16 0.34
CA GLY A 215 1.33 3.13 -0.76
C GLY A 215 2.67 3.87 -0.77
N ASP A 216 2.61 5.20 -0.76
CA ASP A 216 3.80 6.06 -0.78
C ASP A 216 4.07 6.73 0.58
N ALA A 217 3.58 6.15 1.67
CA ALA A 217 3.86 6.67 3.01
C ALA A 217 5.37 6.79 3.23
N GLU A 218 5.83 8.02 3.48
CA GLU A 218 7.24 8.32 3.76
C GLU A 218 7.52 8.32 5.26
N ILE A 219 8.78 8.53 5.65
CA ILE A 219 9.25 8.50 7.04
C ILE A 219 8.39 9.34 8.01
N LEU A 220 7.80 10.45 7.54
CA LEU A 220 6.89 11.26 8.37
C LEU A 220 5.63 10.46 8.75
N SER A 221 4.93 9.91 7.76
CA SER A 221 3.75 9.07 7.99
C SER A 221 4.12 7.80 8.76
N GLU A 222 5.25 7.17 8.47
CA GLU A 222 5.77 6.03 9.24
C GLU A 222 5.97 6.36 10.72
N THR A 223 6.55 7.53 11.02
CA THR A 223 6.76 7.99 12.39
C THR A 223 5.43 8.18 13.12
N ASP A 224 4.43 8.75 12.43
CA ASP A 224 3.10 8.94 12.99
C ASP A 224 2.38 7.59 13.22
N ILE A 225 2.54 6.61 12.32
CA ILE A 225 2.02 5.25 12.52
C ILE A 225 2.62 4.63 13.78
N LEU A 226 3.94 4.70 13.95
CA LEU A 226 4.65 4.17 15.13
C LEU A 226 4.22 4.86 16.43
N ALA A 227 3.84 6.13 16.38
CA ALA A 227 3.38 6.87 17.54
C ALA A 227 1.91 6.58 17.92
N ASN A 228 1.09 6.15 16.95
CA ASN A 228 -0.36 6.03 17.12
C ASN A 228 -0.87 4.57 17.09
N THR A 229 0.00 3.59 16.80
CA THR A 229 -0.38 2.18 16.67
C THR A 229 0.37 1.32 17.70
N ASP A 230 -0.30 0.29 18.23
CA ASP A 230 0.40 -0.74 19.01
C ASP A 230 1.38 -1.47 18.09
N LEU A 231 2.68 -1.43 18.42
CA LEU A 231 3.73 -2.06 17.62
C LEU A 231 3.52 -3.58 17.47
N ALA A 232 2.84 -4.22 18.43
CA ALA A 232 2.47 -5.63 18.29
C ALA A 232 1.49 -5.87 17.12
N ASN A 233 0.61 -4.90 16.86
CA ASN A 233 -0.36 -4.95 15.76
C ASN A 233 0.24 -4.50 14.42
N LEU A 234 1.40 -3.83 14.43
CA LEU A 234 2.06 -3.37 13.20
C LEU A 234 2.96 -4.44 12.56
N ARG A 235 3.26 -5.53 13.28
CA ARG A 235 4.03 -6.64 12.74
C ARG A 235 3.31 -7.25 11.54
N SER A 236 4.05 -7.46 10.45
CA SER A 236 3.50 -8.02 9.22
C SER A 236 4.39 -9.09 8.64
N THR A 237 3.82 -10.14 8.05
CA THR A 237 4.60 -11.15 7.32
C THR A 237 5.17 -10.56 6.03
N VAL A 238 4.35 -9.78 5.31
CA VAL A 238 4.70 -9.14 4.04
C VAL A 238 4.58 -7.62 4.16
N LEU A 239 5.58 -6.90 3.69
CA LEU A 239 5.56 -5.44 3.54
C LEU A 239 5.53 -5.11 2.05
N LYS A 240 4.50 -4.38 1.58
CA LYS A 240 4.63 -3.63 0.33
C LYS A 240 5.46 -2.39 0.67
N VAL A 241 6.64 -2.29 0.10
CA VAL A 241 7.62 -1.23 0.39
C VAL A 241 7.09 0.11 -0.09
N GLY A 242 7.23 1.13 0.76
CA GLY A 242 6.73 2.46 0.50
C GLY A 242 7.38 3.15 -0.69
N HIS A 243 6.57 3.89 -1.45
CA HIS A 243 7.03 4.83 -2.48
C HIS A 243 7.97 4.16 -3.49
N HIS A 244 7.55 2.99 -3.96
CA HIS A 244 8.28 2.15 -4.93
C HIS A 244 9.72 1.79 -4.52
N GLY A 245 10.04 1.83 -3.22
CA GLY A 245 11.41 1.64 -2.73
C GLY A 245 12.23 2.93 -2.66
N SER A 246 11.58 4.09 -2.58
CA SER A 246 12.25 5.38 -2.36
C SER A 246 13.09 5.37 -1.07
N SER A 247 14.18 6.13 -1.05
CA SER A 247 14.99 6.36 0.16
C SER A 247 14.27 7.22 1.20
N SER A 248 13.17 7.89 0.82
CA SER A 248 12.30 8.64 1.72
C SER A 248 11.36 7.76 2.57
N SER A 249 11.32 6.45 2.29
CA SER A 249 10.39 5.50 2.91
C SER A 249 11.12 4.28 3.47
N SER A 250 10.38 3.40 4.14
CA SER A 250 10.81 2.18 4.81
C SER A 250 11.92 2.39 5.82
N GLY A 251 11.81 3.44 6.65
CA GLY A 251 12.83 3.86 7.60
C GLY A 251 13.23 2.76 8.60
N GLU A 252 14.43 2.86 9.18
CA GLU A 252 14.96 1.87 10.13
C GLU A 252 14.00 1.56 11.29
N ALA A 253 13.46 2.60 11.94
CA ALA A 253 12.52 2.42 13.05
C ALA A 253 11.24 1.69 12.62
N PHE A 254 10.78 1.97 11.41
CA PHE A 254 9.60 1.35 10.83
C PHE A 254 9.85 -0.12 10.49
N LEU A 255 10.95 -0.45 9.80
CA LEU A 255 11.34 -1.83 9.51
C LEU A 255 11.54 -2.66 10.77
N ASN A 256 12.13 -2.08 11.82
CA ASN A 256 12.27 -2.75 13.12
C ASN A 256 10.91 -3.10 13.76
N ALA A 257 9.92 -2.21 13.64
CA ALA A 257 8.59 -2.43 14.20
C ALA A 257 7.76 -3.42 13.37
N VAL A 258 7.71 -3.24 12.05
CA VAL A 258 6.98 -4.11 11.11
C VAL A 258 7.61 -5.51 11.08
N SER A 259 8.95 -5.57 11.12
CA SER A 259 9.74 -6.82 11.15
C SER A 259 9.29 -7.85 10.10
N PRO A 260 9.19 -7.49 8.81
CA PRO A 260 8.65 -8.38 7.80
C PRO A 260 9.59 -9.52 7.44
N GLN A 261 9.02 -10.61 6.93
CA GLN A 261 9.81 -11.71 6.32
C GLN A 261 10.04 -11.45 4.83
N TYR A 262 9.04 -10.83 4.19
CA TYR A 262 9.03 -10.55 2.75
C TYR A 262 8.77 -9.08 2.48
N ALA A 263 9.45 -8.53 1.49
CA ALA A 263 9.22 -7.19 0.95
C ALA A 263 8.83 -7.28 -0.52
N ILE A 264 7.75 -6.60 -0.90
CA ILE A 264 7.35 -6.42 -2.30
C ILE A 264 7.66 -4.98 -2.70
N ILE A 265 8.35 -4.80 -3.81
CA ILE A 265 8.61 -3.48 -4.42
C ILE A 265 7.92 -3.47 -5.78
N SER A 266 6.94 -2.59 -5.95
CA SER A 266 6.38 -2.31 -7.27
C SER A 266 7.11 -1.11 -7.84
N CYS A 267 7.79 -1.32 -8.96
CA CYS A 267 8.57 -0.33 -9.68
C CYS A 267 8.73 -0.77 -11.14
N GLY A 268 9.02 0.18 -12.01
CA GLY A 268 9.20 -0.05 -13.44
C GLY A 268 10.66 -0.28 -13.82
N ILE A 269 10.88 -1.07 -14.88
CA ILE A 269 12.20 -1.28 -15.49
C ILE A 269 12.78 0.07 -15.92
N GLU A 270 14.02 0.35 -15.52
CA GLU A 270 14.74 1.59 -15.89
C GLU A 270 13.96 2.89 -15.64
N ASN A 271 13.13 2.92 -14.58
CA ASN A 271 12.35 4.11 -14.24
C ASN A 271 13.25 5.33 -13.97
N SER A 272 12.76 6.51 -14.31
CA SER A 272 13.53 7.76 -14.23
C SER A 272 13.82 8.25 -12.81
N TYR A 273 13.15 7.69 -11.80
CA TYR A 273 13.35 8.06 -10.41
C TYR A 273 14.56 7.36 -9.79
N GLY A 274 15.06 6.29 -10.42
CA GLY A 274 16.09 5.43 -9.84
C GLY A 274 15.56 4.55 -8.72
N HIS A 275 14.26 4.25 -8.73
CA HIS A 275 13.63 3.33 -7.80
C HIS A 275 13.89 1.85 -8.18
N PRO A 276 13.95 0.93 -7.21
CA PRO A 276 14.17 1.21 -5.80
C PRO A 276 15.56 1.82 -5.57
N HIS A 277 15.67 2.75 -4.63
CA HIS A 277 16.97 3.31 -4.26
C HIS A 277 17.82 2.25 -3.55
N THR A 278 19.13 2.23 -3.81
CA THR A 278 20.05 1.25 -3.19
C THR A 278 20.06 1.36 -1.67
N GLU A 279 19.95 2.57 -1.11
CA GLU A 279 19.86 2.76 0.34
C GLU A 279 18.63 2.03 0.93
N THR A 280 17.56 1.84 0.17
CA THR A 280 16.39 1.04 0.58
C THR A 280 16.68 -0.44 0.49
N LEU A 281 17.27 -0.92 -0.61
CA LEU A 281 17.66 -2.32 -0.78
C LEU A 281 18.66 -2.78 0.29
N GLU A 282 19.64 -1.94 0.62
CA GLU A 282 20.63 -2.20 1.67
C GLU A 282 19.97 -2.33 3.06
N ARG A 283 18.99 -1.47 3.37
CA ARG A 283 18.21 -1.58 4.62
C ARG A 283 17.41 -2.88 4.67
N LEU A 284 16.70 -3.23 3.60
CA LEU A 284 15.93 -4.48 3.54
C LEU A 284 16.84 -5.71 3.72
N ALA A 285 18.00 -5.71 3.06
CA ALA A 285 18.99 -6.78 3.18
C ALA A 285 19.59 -6.87 4.60
N ALA A 286 19.90 -5.73 5.24
CA ALA A 286 20.42 -5.69 6.60
C ALA A 286 19.43 -6.26 7.64
N HIS A 287 18.13 -6.18 7.36
CA HIS A 287 17.06 -6.79 8.16
C HIS A 287 16.77 -8.26 7.80
N ASN A 288 17.53 -8.85 6.86
CA ASN A 288 17.32 -10.20 6.32
C ASN A 288 15.92 -10.40 5.71
N ILE A 289 15.36 -9.34 5.12
CA ILE A 289 14.05 -9.38 4.48
C ILE A 289 14.23 -9.89 3.05
N LYS A 290 13.44 -10.90 2.65
CA LYS A 290 13.47 -11.40 1.28
C LYS A 290 12.67 -10.50 0.36
N THR A 291 13.33 -9.87 -0.61
CA THR A 291 12.73 -8.88 -1.52
C THR A 291 12.26 -9.52 -2.82
N TYR A 292 11.12 -9.06 -3.32
CA TYR A 292 10.54 -9.38 -4.62
C TYR A 292 10.22 -8.07 -5.35
N ARG A 293 10.55 -7.97 -6.63
CA ARG A 293 10.36 -6.75 -7.42
C ARG A 293 9.58 -7.02 -8.70
N THR A 294 8.63 -6.15 -9.02
CA THR A 294 7.80 -6.31 -10.23
C THR A 294 8.59 -6.08 -11.51
N ASP A 295 9.60 -5.20 -11.51
CA ASP A 295 10.45 -4.98 -12.69
C ASP A 295 11.34 -6.18 -13.05
N GLU A 296 11.59 -7.06 -12.09
CA GLU A 296 12.39 -8.28 -12.30
C GLU A 296 11.52 -9.52 -12.58
N LEU A 297 10.36 -9.62 -11.93
CA LEU A 297 9.53 -10.83 -11.91
C LEU A 297 8.22 -10.68 -12.69
N GLY A 298 7.87 -9.48 -13.14
CA GLY A 298 6.54 -9.16 -13.61
C GLY A 298 5.52 -9.26 -12.47
N ASP A 299 4.34 -9.82 -12.76
CA ASP A 299 3.29 -10.03 -11.76
C ASP A 299 3.76 -11.01 -10.67
N ILE A 300 3.71 -10.58 -9.41
CA ILE A 300 4.07 -11.40 -8.25
C ILE A 300 2.79 -11.93 -7.62
N GLN A 301 2.59 -13.25 -7.68
CA GLN A 301 1.45 -13.90 -7.01
C GLN A 301 1.91 -14.50 -5.69
N ALA A 302 1.11 -14.30 -4.65
CA ALA A 302 1.27 -14.90 -3.34
C ALA A 302 0.00 -15.65 -2.95
N ILE A 303 0.15 -16.85 -2.38
CA ILE A 303 -0.96 -17.69 -1.93
C ILE A 303 -0.69 -18.11 -0.50
N SER A 304 -1.67 -17.90 0.38
CA SER A 304 -1.58 -18.24 1.79
C SER A 304 -2.73 -19.14 2.25
N ASP A 305 -2.39 -20.18 3.01
CA ASP A 305 -3.34 -21.06 3.72
C ASP A 305 -3.71 -20.52 5.12
N GLY A 306 -3.22 -19.33 5.48
CA GLY A 306 -3.40 -18.70 6.80
C GLY A 306 -2.32 -19.04 7.83
N LYS A 307 -1.39 -19.93 7.51
CA LYS A 307 -0.22 -20.25 8.37
C LYS A 307 1.10 -20.03 7.67
N SER A 308 1.11 -20.27 6.37
CA SER A 308 2.23 -20.11 5.48
C SER A 308 1.82 -19.27 4.28
N ILE A 309 2.82 -18.74 3.60
CA ILE A 309 2.65 -18.02 2.35
C ILE A 309 3.70 -18.51 1.35
N SER A 310 3.28 -18.72 0.12
CA SER A 310 4.15 -19.09 -1.00
C SER A 310 4.02 -18.07 -2.11
N PHE A 311 5.07 -17.91 -2.90
CA PHE A 311 5.11 -17.01 -4.05
C PHE A 311 5.32 -17.84 -5.32
N SER A 312 4.62 -17.48 -6.40
CA SER A 312 4.66 -18.24 -7.67
C SER A 312 6.01 -18.18 -8.38
N GLN A 313 6.82 -17.15 -8.09
CA GLN A 313 8.18 -16.99 -8.55
C GLN A 313 9.09 -16.83 -7.34
N GLU A 314 10.25 -17.47 -7.32
CA GLU A 314 11.22 -17.25 -6.24
C GLU A 314 11.92 -15.90 -6.45
N GLY A 315 11.66 -14.93 -5.58
CA GLY A 315 12.47 -13.72 -5.49
C GLY A 315 13.90 -14.12 -5.10
N VAL A 316 14.87 -13.72 -5.91
CA VAL A 316 16.29 -13.84 -5.60
C VAL A 316 16.77 -12.43 -5.32
N ILE A 317 17.28 -12.15 -4.12
CA ILE A 317 18.26 -11.07 -3.99
C ILE A 317 19.51 -11.65 -4.63
N PRO A 318 20.01 -11.15 -5.78
CA PRO A 318 21.26 -11.65 -6.29
C PRO A 318 22.34 -11.26 -5.29
N GLU A 319 22.95 -12.22 -4.59
CA GLU A 319 24.17 -11.97 -3.79
C GLU A 319 25.25 -11.28 -4.65
N THR A 320 25.20 -11.51 -5.96
CA THR A 320 26.03 -10.86 -6.96
C THR A 320 25.71 -9.38 -7.19
N GLU A 321 24.52 -8.88 -6.85
CA GLU A 321 24.20 -7.44 -7.00
C GLU A 321 24.62 -6.59 -5.80
N ALA A 322 24.74 -7.15 -4.60
CA ALA A 322 25.33 -6.44 -3.46
C ALA A 322 26.82 -6.10 -3.71
N GLU A 323 27.55 -6.94 -4.46
CA GLU A 323 28.91 -6.63 -4.92
C GLU A 323 28.92 -5.69 -6.16
N HIS A 324 27.90 -5.75 -7.02
CA HIS A 324 27.80 -4.87 -8.20
C HIS A 324 27.29 -3.45 -7.85
N MET A 325 26.55 -3.31 -6.74
CA MET A 325 26.07 -2.04 -6.18
C MET A 325 27.00 -1.44 -5.13
N GLN A 326 28.22 -1.98 -4.96
CA GLN A 326 29.23 -1.29 -4.15
C GLN A 326 29.54 0.08 -4.77
N TYR A 327 29.09 1.16 -4.14
CA TYR A 327 29.39 2.50 -4.62
C TYR A 327 30.83 2.88 -4.32
N VAL A 328 31.45 3.51 -5.32
CA VAL A 328 32.79 4.07 -5.23
C VAL A 328 32.77 5.47 -5.78
N TYR A 329 33.78 6.24 -5.42
CA TYR A 329 33.86 7.64 -5.80
C TYR A 329 35.01 7.87 -6.77
N ILE A 330 34.77 8.65 -7.82
CA ILE A 330 35.78 9.09 -8.80
C ILE A 330 35.95 10.60 -8.76
N THR A 331 37.02 11.07 -9.39
CA THR A 331 37.33 12.50 -9.58
C THR A 331 37.26 12.86 -11.06
N ASP A 332 37.06 14.15 -11.38
CA ASP A 332 36.90 14.63 -12.77
C ASP A 332 38.05 14.20 -13.70
N SER A 333 39.26 14.14 -13.16
CA SER A 333 40.49 13.87 -13.93
C SER A 333 41.17 12.54 -13.56
N GLY A 334 40.62 11.79 -12.60
CA GLY A 334 41.22 10.56 -12.08
C GLY A 334 40.88 9.32 -12.92
N LYS A 335 41.71 8.28 -12.81
CA LYS A 335 41.40 6.91 -13.31
C LYS A 335 41.40 5.87 -12.20
N THR A 336 41.19 6.33 -10.98
CA THR A 336 41.03 5.48 -9.80
C THR A 336 39.69 5.72 -9.16
N TYR A 337 39.09 4.67 -8.61
CA TYR A 337 37.93 4.77 -7.74
C TYR A 337 38.33 4.64 -6.27
N HIS A 338 37.56 5.26 -5.39
CA HIS A 338 37.92 5.52 -4.00
C HIS A 338 36.77 5.16 -3.05
N LYS A 339 37.10 4.86 -1.79
CA LYS A 339 36.12 4.91 -0.68
C LYS A 339 35.75 6.36 -0.37
N GLU A 340 34.60 6.56 0.25
CA GLU A 340 33.99 7.87 0.46
C GLU A 340 34.88 8.92 1.14
N ASP A 341 35.69 8.46 2.09
CA ASP A 341 36.54 9.24 2.98
C ASP A 341 37.95 9.46 2.41
N CYS A 342 38.21 9.05 1.16
CA CYS A 342 39.54 9.17 0.58
C CYS A 342 39.95 10.63 0.37
N SER A 343 41.13 10.99 0.89
CA SER A 343 41.73 12.32 0.70
C SER A 343 41.87 12.78 -0.76
N SER A 344 41.90 11.84 -1.70
CA SER A 344 41.98 12.13 -3.14
C SER A 344 40.70 12.75 -3.72
N LEU A 345 39.58 12.68 -3.01
CA LEU A 345 38.27 13.22 -3.42
C LEU A 345 38.08 14.70 -3.05
N ALA A 346 39.08 15.35 -2.44
CA ALA A 346 38.95 16.70 -1.86
C ALA A 346 38.60 17.81 -2.88
N LYS A 347 38.85 17.60 -4.18
CA LYS A 347 38.59 18.59 -5.24
C LYS A 347 37.32 18.32 -6.05
N SER A 348 36.92 17.07 -6.17
CA SER A 348 35.77 16.61 -6.97
C SER A 348 35.39 15.21 -6.49
N LYS A 349 34.10 14.91 -6.36
CA LYS A 349 33.60 13.63 -5.85
C LYS A 349 32.34 13.26 -6.61
N HIS A 350 32.43 12.24 -7.46
CA HIS A 350 31.28 11.70 -8.19
C HIS A 350 31.07 10.25 -7.77
N ARG A 351 29.85 9.94 -7.32
CA ARG A 351 29.44 8.59 -6.97
C ARG A 351 29.13 7.81 -8.26
N ILE A 352 29.72 6.64 -8.41
CA ILE A 352 29.42 5.68 -9.48
C ILE A 352 29.40 4.26 -8.89
N THR A 353 28.81 3.29 -9.59
CA THR A 353 28.90 1.89 -9.15
C THR A 353 30.31 1.35 -9.38
N LEU A 354 30.75 0.39 -8.55
CA LEU A 354 32.03 -0.29 -8.75
C LEU A 354 32.08 -1.00 -10.10
N GLN A 355 30.96 -1.54 -10.56
CA GLN A 355 30.84 -2.13 -11.89
C GLN A 355 31.08 -1.08 -12.98
N GLU A 356 30.38 0.06 -12.95
CA GLU A 356 30.55 1.16 -13.90
C GLU A 356 32.00 1.69 -13.88
N ALA A 357 32.62 1.77 -12.70
CA ALA A 357 34.02 2.14 -12.56
C ALA A 357 34.93 1.15 -13.31
N LYS A 358 34.74 -0.15 -13.12
CA LYS A 358 35.52 -1.20 -13.80
C LYS A 358 35.30 -1.17 -15.32
N GLU A 359 34.06 -1.03 -15.77
CA GLU A 359 33.70 -0.94 -17.21
C GLU A 359 34.31 0.29 -17.88
N LYS A 360 34.34 1.44 -17.18
CA LYS A 360 35.01 2.67 -17.65
C LYS A 360 36.54 2.64 -17.48
N GLY A 361 37.10 1.52 -17.04
CA GLY A 361 38.55 1.28 -16.92
C GLY A 361 39.21 1.96 -15.72
N TYR A 362 38.46 2.30 -14.67
CA TYR A 362 39.00 2.80 -13.41
C TYR A 362 39.63 1.66 -12.60
N THR A 363 40.67 1.99 -11.83
CA THR A 363 41.38 1.04 -10.98
C THR A 363 41.21 1.35 -9.50
N ALA A 364 41.34 0.36 -8.62
CA ALA A 364 41.17 0.58 -7.18
C ALA A 364 42.24 1.53 -6.63
N CYS A 365 41.82 2.51 -5.83
CA CYS A 365 42.76 3.31 -5.05
C CYS A 365 43.50 2.40 -4.05
N LYS A 366 44.82 2.28 -4.23
CA LYS A 366 45.68 1.45 -3.37
C LYS A 366 45.62 1.81 -1.88
N ARG A 367 45.26 3.04 -1.51
CA ARG A 367 45.11 3.45 -0.11
C ARG A 367 43.77 3.02 0.49
N CYS A 368 42.71 2.99 -0.32
CA CYS A 368 41.37 2.62 0.12
C CYS A 368 41.15 1.12 0.18
N PHE A 369 41.86 0.37 -0.67
CA PHE A 369 41.65 -1.05 -0.96
C PHE A 369 42.95 -1.88 -0.89
N ALA A 370 43.94 -1.43 -0.12
CA ALA A 370 44.99 -2.35 0.31
C ALA A 370 44.39 -3.28 1.37
N ASN A 371 44.50 -4.60 1.15
CA ASN A 371 44.20 -5.61 2.16
C ASN A 371 45.10 -5.42 3.39
#